data_AF-A0A0D2XBS2-F1
#
_entry.id   AF-A0A0D2XBS2-F1
#
_cell.length_a   1.000
_cell.length_b   1.000
_cell.length_c   1.000
_cell.angle_alpha   90.00
_cell.angle_beta   90.00
_cell.angle_gamma   90.00
#
_symmetry.space_group_name_H-M   'P 1'
#
loop_
_entity.id
_entity.type
_entity.pdbx_description
1 polymer ?
#
loop_
_entity_poly.entity_id
_entity_poly.type
_entity_poly.pdbx_seq_one_letter_code
_entity_poly.pdbx_strand_id
1 'polypeptide(L)'
;MKFVSKAGIPNAVSVVAACLIVLISLAVSGPATAPEGWHKEIKVVGNPTFRDGLNACLRVVFSYAGTFTFPSYMAEMRDPAKDFRFALAVLEIVSTLFYIAMAVALYCLAGDLTTSPVLSAASSIPAKVAYGIILPAVVATALSIGHTGCKYVYVTAMRQMRATHQVTDNSIKSWVTWILSVTGFWVLIFVISNVIPIFDSILSITAATTIPWFTYGFAAIFWLHLNKGLYFSTWQKGLLTVGNVVMIALTLFMNAGGLWAAITELLDLFANNKDGIGGVFSCGDNSIF
;
A
#
# COMPACT_ATOMS: atom_id res chain seq x y z
N MET A 1 -19.72 -9.64 1.11
CA MET A 1 -19.21 -9.51 2.49
C MET A 1 -19.90 -8.36 3.25
N LYS A 2 -20.96 -8.63 4.04
CA LYS A 2 -21.60 -7.58 4.87
C LYS A 2 -20.63 -6.92 5.87
N PHE A 3 -19.54 -7.61 6.23
CA PHE A 3 -18.49 -7.13 7.11
C PHE A 3 -17.70 -5.95 6.50
N VAL A 4 -17.23 -6.06 5.26
CA VAL A 4 -16.40 -5.02 4.62
C VAL A 4 -17.16 -3.71 4.44
N SER A 5 -18.42 -3.78 4.01
CA SER A 5 -19.28 -2.60 3.89
C SER A 5 -19.57 -1.96 5.25
N LYS A 6 -19.75 -2.74 6.32
CA LYS A 6 -20.01 -2.22 7.68
C LYS A 6 -18.74 -1.70 8.38
N ALA A 7 -17.57 -2.21 8.02
CA ALA A 7 -16.28 -1.80 8.60
C ALA A 7 -15.72 -0.52 7.95
N GLY A 8 -16.18 -0.14 6.77
CA GLY A 8 -15.65 1.01 6.03
C GLY A 8 -15.70 2.34 6.78
N ILE A 9 -16.87 2.73 7.31
CA ILE A 9 -17.02 4.01 8.04
C ILE A 9 -16.20 4.02 9.33
N PRO A 10 -16.27 3.01 10.22
CA PRO A 10 -15.41 2.94 11.40
C PRO A 10 -13.92 3.04 11.07
N ASN A 11 -13.47 2.37 10.00
CA ASN A 11 -12.08 2.42 9.57
C ASN A 11 -11.67 3.83 9.11
N ALA A 12 -12.51 4.49 8.31
CA ALA A 12 -12.24 5.85 7.85
C ALA A 12 -12.16 6.84 9.02
N VAL A 13 -13.09 6.75 9.98
CA VAL A 13 -13.09 7.59 11.19
C VAL A 13 -11.83 7.34 12.03
N SER A 14 -11.43 6.08 12.18
CA SER A 14 -10.21 5.68 12.88
C SER A 14 -8.95 6.27 12.25
N VAL A 15 -8.81 6.19 10.91
CA VAL A 15 -7.66 6.78 10.20
C VAL A 15 -7.64 8.30 10.33
N VAL A 16 -8.78 8.96 10.08
CA VAL A 16 -8.87 10.42 10.18
C VAL A 16 -8.56 10.90 11.60
N ALA A 17 -9.09 10.23 12.63
CA ALA A 17 -8.82 10.58 14.02
C ALA A 17 -7.33 10.43 14.36
N ALA A 18 -6.69 9.33 13.96
CA ALA A 18 -5.25 9.14 14.18
C ALA A 18 -4.41 10.22 13.49
N CYS A 19 -4.74 10.55 12.23
CA CYS A 19 -4.09 11.63 11.50
C CYS A 19 -4.23 13.00 12.20
N LEU A 20 -5.43 13.34 12.69
CA LEU A 20 -5.67 14.59 13.40
C LEU A 20 -4.90 14.66 14.72
N ILE A 21 -4.78 13.56 15.45
CA ILE A 21 -4.00 13.50 16.70
C ILE A 21 -2.53 13.83 16.44
N VAL A 22 -1.94 13.25 15.39
CA VAL A 22 -0.55 13.51 14.99
C VAL A 22 -0.39 14.98 14.58
N LEU A 23 -1.30 15.51 13.76
CA LEU A 23 -1.26 16.92 13.35
C LEU A 23 -1.32 17.88 14.54
N ILE A 24 -2.26 17.67 15.46
CA ILE A 24 -2.40 18.53 16.64
C ILE A 24 -1.16 18.43 17.52
N SER A 25 -0.62 17.21 17.72
CA SER A 25 0.61 17.02 18.47
C SER A 25 1.79 17.78 17.86
N LEU A 26 1.98 17.69 16.54
CA LEU A 26 3.06 18.38 15.85
C LEU A 26 2.88 19.90 15.87
N ALA A 27 1.63 20.39 15.80
CA ALA A 27 1.33 21.81 15.86
C ALA A 27 1.61 22.42 17.24
N VAL A 28 1.39 21.67 18.32
CA VAL A 28 1.58 22.15 19.71
C VAL A 28 3.01 21.94 20.21
N SER A 29 3.59 20.78 19.94
CA SER A 29 4.86 20.36 20.56
C SER A 29 6.03 20.24 19.57
N GLY A 30 5.77 20.32 18.27
CA GLY A 30 6.76 20.00 17.25
C GLY A 30 7.08 18.50 17.14
N PRO A 31 8.03 18.14 16.25
CA PRO A 31 8.46 16.74 16.05
C PRO A 31 9.17 16.17 17.28
N ALA A 32 8.94 14.88 17.56
CA ALA A 32 9.57 14.20 18.70
C ALA A 32 11.11 14.17 18.63
N THR A 33 11.66 14.12 17.42
CA THR A 33 13.11 14.04 17.17
C THR A 33 13.78 15.41 17.03
N ALA A 34 13.06 16.51 17.26
CA ALA A 34 13.58 17.86 17.09
C ALA A 34 14.59 18.22 18.21
N PRO A 35 15.83 18.61 17.87
CA PRO A 35 16.78 19.16 18.84
C PRO A 35 16.29 20.46 19.47
N GLU A 36 16.82 20.82 20.65
CA GLU A 36 16.54 22.11 21.27
C GLU A 36 16.95 23.27 20.35
N GLY A 37 16.02 24.20 20.11
CA GLY A 37 16.24 25.35 19.22
C GLY A 37 16.08 25.03 17.72
N TRP A 38 15.54 23.87 17.36
CA TRP A 38 15.23 23.56 15.97
C TRP A 38 14.19 24.54 15.39
N HIS A 39 14.52 25.10 14.23
CA HIS A 39 13.62 25.93 13.45
C HIS A 39 13.26 25.20 12.16
N LYS A 40 11.98 25.25 11.79
CA LYS A 40 11.52 24.63 10.55
C LYS A 40 12.06 25.37 9.34
N GLU A 41 12.82 24.67 8.52
CA GLU A 41 13.15 25.08 7.15
C GLU A 41 12.20 24.35 6.19
N ILE A 42 11.41 25.08 5.40
CA ILE A 42 10.52 24.49 4.39
C ILE A 42 11.20 24.59 3.03
N LYS A 43 11.61 23.44 2.48
CA LYS A 43 12.16 23.35 1.13
C LYS A 43 11.07 22.93 0.16
N VAL A 44 10.58 23.88 -0.63
CA VAL A 44 9.53 23.62 -1.64
C VAL A 44 10.07 22.81 -2.82
N VAL A 45 11.31 23.10 -3.24
CA VAL A 45 12.01 22.37 -4.30
C VAL A 45 13.30 21.82 -3.73
N GLY A 46 13.33 20.50 -3.51
CA GLY A 46 14.53 19.78 -3.10
C GLY A 46 15.41 19.39 -4.28
N ASN A 47 16.62 18.92 -3.97
CA ASN A 47 17.55 18.33 -4.94
C ASN A 47 17.82 16.86 -4.57
N PRO A 48 16.80 15.98 -4.63
CA PRO A 48 16.98 14.57 -4.30
C PRO A 48 17.88 13.88 -5.33
N THR A 49 18.53 12.79 -4.93
CA THR A 49 19.16 11.91 -5.93
C THR A 49 18.07 11.22 -6.76
N PHE A 50 18.45 10.69 -7.92
CA PHE A 50 17.52 9.91 -8.73
C PHE A 50 16.90 8.74 -7.96
N ARG A 51 17.67 8.10 -7.09
CA ARG A 51 17.21 7.00 -6.24
C ARG A 51 16.12 7.47 -5.27
N ASP A 52 16.37 8.56 -4.55
CA ASP A 52 15.43 9.07 -3.55
C ASP A 52 14.12 9.52 -4.20
N GLY A 53 14.21 10.18 -5.37
CA GLY A 53 13.04 10.55 -6.16
C GLY A 53 12.22 9.35 -6.61
N LEU A 54 12.89 8.28 -7.06
CA LEU A 54 12.21 7.06 -7.49
C LEU A 54 11.54 6.32 -6.31
N ASN A 55 12.20 6.24 -5.15
CA ASN A 55 11.61 5.64 -3.95
C ASN A 55 10.43 6.47 -3.42
N ALA A 56 10.49 7.81 -3.49
CA ALA A 56 9.33 8.65 -3.20
C ALA A 56 8.14 8.35 -4.14
N CYS A 57 8.38 8.18 -5.45
CA CYS A 57 7.34 7.78 -6.39
C CYS A 57 6.75 6.39 -6.05
N LEU A 58 7.58 5.43 -5.62
CA LEU A 58 7.10 4.10 -5.22
C LEU A 58 6.18 4.15 -4.00
N ARG A 59 6.51 4.96 -2.99
CA ARG A 59 5.67 5.16 -1.79
C ARG A 59 4.31 5.79 -2.16
N VAL A 60 4.29 6.71 -3.12
CA VAL A 60 3.04 7.25 -3.69
C VAL A 60 2.25 6.17 -4.41
N VAL A 61 2.88 5.38 -5.28
CA VAL A 61 2.20 4.27 -5.98
C VAL A 61 1.62 3.25 -4.99
N PHE A 62 2.33 2.94 -3.92
CA PHE A 62 1.82 2.07 -2.85
C PHE A 62 0.51 2.59 -2.24
N SER A 63 0.37 3.91 -2.08
CA SER A 63 -0.84 4.53 -1.53
C SER A 63 -2.08 4.26 -2.38
N TYR A 64 -1.91 3.93 -3.66
CA TYR A 64 -2.99 3.58 -4.60
C TYR A 64 -3.05 2.08 -4.94
N ALA A 65 -2.51 1.22 -4.06
CA ALA A 65 -2.47 -0.23 -4.27
C ALA A 65 -3.84 -0.94 -4.31
N GLY A 66 -4.97 -0.25 -4.13
CA GLY A 66 -6.29 -0.88 -3.97
C GLY A 66 -6.87 -1.56 -5.22
N THR A 67 -6.33 -1.32 -6.42
CA THR A 67 -6.95 -1.68 -7.71
C THR A 67 -7.24 -3.17 -7.86
N PHE A 68 -6.41 -4.06 -7.28
CA PHE A 68 -6.61 -5.51 -7.39
C PHE A 68 -7.90 -6.01 -6.71
N THR A 69 -8.46 -5.23 -5.78
CA THR A 69 -9.72 -5.57 -5.08
C THR A 69 -10.97 -5.19 -5.86
N PHE A 70 -10.84 -4.33 -6.88
CA PHE A 70 -11.98 -3.78 -7.62
C PHE A 70 -12.89 -4.85 -8.25
N PRO A 71 -12.39 -5.91 -8.90
CA PRO A 71 -13.25 -6.95 -9.45
C PRO A 71 -14.09 -7.66 -8.38
N SER A 72 -13.52 -7.85 -7.19
CA SER A 72 -14.25 -8.44 -6.06
C SER A 72 -15.35 -7.51 -5.55
N TYR A 73 -15.08 -6.20 -5.49
CA TYR A 73 -16.11 -5.22 -5.12
C TYR A 73 -17.21 -5.11 -6.18
N MET A 74 -16.86 -5.08 -7.45
CA MET A 74 -17.83 -5.08 -8.56
C MET A 74 -18.76 -6.29 -8.51
N ALA A 75 -18.23 -7.47 -8.17
CA ALA A 75 -19.04 -8.69 -8.06
C ALA A 75 -20.05 -8.67 -6.91
N GLU A 76 -19.87 -7.80 -5.91
CA GLU A 76 -20.76 -7.67 -4.76
C GLU A 76 -21.71 -6.45 -4.84
N MET A 77 -21.52 -5.55 -5.81
CA MET A 77 -22.39 -4.40 -6.02
C MET A 77 -23.75 -4.81 -6.56
N ARG A 78 -24.81 -4.06 -6.19
CA ARG A 78 -26.17 -4.30 -6.68
C ARG A 78 -26.33 -3.97 -8.17
N ASP A 79 -25.76 -2.85 -8.62
CA ASP A 79 -25.70 -2.45 -10.04
C ASP A 79 -24.29 -1.94 -10.38
N PRO A 80 -23.31 -2.84 -10.59
CA PRO A 80 -21.91 -2.45 -10.85
C PRO A 80 -21.74 -1.62 -12.12
N ALA A 81 -22.62 -1.77 -13.12
CA ALA A 81 -22.49 -1.06 -14.38
C ALA A 81 -22.73 0.46 -14.22
N LYS A 82 -23.61 0.85 -13.29
CA LYS A 82 -23.92 2.26 -13.00
C LYS A 82 -23.11 2.79 -11.83
N ASP A 83 -23.06 2.06 -10.73
CA ASP A 83 -22.59 2.60 -9.45
C ASP A 83 -21.06 2.61 -9.36
N PHE A 84 -20.37 1.66 -9.99
CA PHE A 84 -18.92 1.50 -9.82
C PHE A 84 -18.14 2.71 -10.32
N ARG A 85 -18.53 3.28 -11.47
CA ARG A 85 -17.84 4.44 -12.06
C ARG A 85 -17.93 5.67 -11.17
N PHE A 86 -19.12 5.91 -10.60
CA PHE A 86 -19.34 7.01 -9.67
C PHE A 86 -18.59 6.79 -8.35
N ALA A 87 -18.70 5.58 -7.78
CA ALA A 87 -18.01 5.24 -6.53
C ALA A 87 -16.48 5.34 -6.67
N LEU A 88 -15.93 4.89 -7.80
CA LEU A 88 -14.50 5.00 -8.10
C LEU A 88 -14.06 6.46 -8.23
N ALA A 89 -14.82 7.30 -8.95
CA ALA A 89 -14.50 8.72 -9.07
C ALA A 89 -14.49 9.43 -7.71
N VAL A 90 -15.49 9.15 -6.86
CA VAL A 90 -15.54 9.71 -5.50
C VAL A 90 -14.35 9.22 -4.67
N LEU A 91 -14.03 7.92 -4.73
CA LEU A 91 -12.89 7.34 -4.01
C LEU A 91 -11.59 8.05 -4.40
N GLU A 92 -11.28 8.13 -5.70
CA GLU A 92 -10.01 8.69 -6.17
C GLU A 92 -9.89 10.18 -5.86
N ILE A 93 -10.95 10.96 -6.05
CA ILE A 93 -10.95 12.41 -5.76
C ILE A 93 -10.77 12.65 -4.26
N VAL A 94 -11.57 12.00 -3.42
CA VAL A 94 -11.54 12.20 -1.97
C VAL A 94 -10.21 11.73 -1.38
N SER A 95 -9.72 10.56 -1.77
CA SER A 95 -8.43 10.03 -1.30
C SER A 95 -7.27 10.91 -1.74
N THR A 96 -7.25 11.40 -2.98
CA THR A 96 -6.17 12.27 -3.48
C THR A 96 -6.14 13.60 -2.74
N LEU A 97 -7.30 14.24 -2.54
CA LEU A 97 -7.40 15.48 -1.77
C LEU A 97 -6.95 15.26 -0.32
N PHE A 98 -7.35 14.16 0.30
CA PHE A 98 -6.93 13.81 1.65
C PHE A 98 -5.41 13.59 1.75
N TYR A 99 -4.82 12.82 0.84
CA TYR A 99 -3.37 12.58 0.82
C TYR A 99 -2.59 13.88 0.62
N ILE A 100 -3.00 14.76 -0.30
CA ILE A 100 -2.35 16.05 -0.51
C ILE A 100 -2.46 16.93 0.75
N ALA A 101 -3.68 17.05 1.32
CA ALA A 101 -3.91 17.86 2.51
C ALA A 101 -3.06 17.38 3.70
N MET A 102 -3.01 16.07 3.93
CA MET A 102 -2.22 15.47 4.99
C MET A 102 -0.72 15.61 4.76
N ALA A 103 -0.23 15.33 3.54
CA ALA A 103 1.18 15.44 3.21
C ALA A 103 1.70 16.88 3.37
N VAL A 104 0.95 17.86 2.86
CA VAL A 104 1.29 19.28 3.00
C VAL A 104 1.26 19.70 4.47
N ALA A 105 0.20 19.36 5.20
CA ALA A 105 0.08 19.75 6.61
C ALA A 105 1.20 19.14 7.47
N LEU A 106 1.50 17.86 7.29
CA LEU A 106 2.56 17.18 8.03
C LEU A 106 3.94 17.74 7.67
N TYR A 107 4.24 17.97 6.40
CA TYR A 107 5.51 18.58 5.98
C TYR A 107 5.66 20.02 6.50
N CYS A 108 4.58 20.82 6.45
CA CYS A 108 4.55 22.16 7.03
C CYS A 108 4.64 22.17 8.56
N LEU A 109 4.51 21.03 9.25
CA LEU A 109 4.62 20.89 10.71
C LEU A 109 5.93 20.22 11.17
N ALA A 110 6.44 19.23 10.43
CA ALA A 110 7.65 18.48 10.78
C ALA A 110 8.87 18.76 9.88
N GLY A 111 8.68 19.28 8.67
CA GLY A 111 9.76 19.49 7.71
C GLY A 111 10.55 18.21 7.45
N ASP A 112 11.87 18.33 7.47
CA ASP A 112 12.80 17.22 7.23
C ASP A 112 12.82 16.16 8.36
N LEU A 113 12.15 16.42 9.50
CA LEU A 113 12.04 15.49 10.63
C LEU A 113 10.80 14.58 10.55
N THR A 114 10.23 14.42 9.36
CA THR A 114 9.08 13.52 9.15
C THR A 114 9.57 12.08 9.19
N THR A 115 9.14 11.31 10.20
CA THR A 115 9.47 9.88 10.32
C THR A 115 8.53 9.00 9.50
N SER A 116 8.95 7.75 9.23
CA SER A 116 8.06 6.74 8.67
C SER A 116 7.95 5.52 9.59
N PRO A 117 6.74 5.12 10.03
CA PRO A 117 5.44 5.76 9.78
C PRO A 117 5.33 7.15 10.44
N VAL A 118 4.53 8.03 9.84
CA VAL A 118 4.39 9.42 10.31
C VAL A 118 3.77 9.56 11.70
N LEU A 119 3.09 8.52 12.19
CA LEU A 119 2.56 8.48 13.55
C LEU A 119 3.67 8.61 14.59
N SER A 120 4.88 8.14 14.29
CA SER A 120 6.05 8.26 15.15
C SER A 120 6.66 9.67 15.18
N ALA A 121 6.23 10.58 14.31
CA ALA A 121 6.73 11.96 14.31
C ALA A 121 6.17 12.77 15.49
N ALA A 122 5.01 12.37 16.01
CA ALA A 122 4.40 12.97 17.20
C ALA A 122 5.13 12.57 18.49
N SER A 123 4.94 13.36 19.56
CA SER A 123 5.52 13.04 20.87
C SER A 123 5.00 11.70 21.41
N SER A 124 5.74 11.07 22.33
CA SER A 124 5.53 9.66 22.72
C SER A 124 4.09 9.31 23.13
N ILE A 125 3.39 10.19 23.87
CA ILE A 125 2.02 9.93 24.32
C ILE A 125 1.02 10.03 23.15
N PRO A 126 0.92 11.15 22.40
CA PRO A 126 0.08 11.24 21.21
C PRO A 126 0.36 10.16 20.17
N ALA A 127 1.63 9.79 19.94
CA ALA A 127 2.00 8.73 19.01
C ALA A 127 1.36 7.39 19.43
N LYS A 128 1.51 6.98 20.70
CA LYS A 128 0.89 5.75 21.23
C LYS A 128 -0.64 5.76 21.10
N VAL A 129 -1.27 6.91 21.35
CA VAL A 129 -2.74 7.06 21.20
C VAL A 129 -3.14 6.95 19.73
N ALA A 130 -2.42 7.60 18.81
CA ALA A 130 -2.67 7.51 17.38
C ALA A 130 -2.51 6.07 16.87
N TYR A 131 -1.45 5.36 17.29
CA TYR A 131 -1.27 3.93 16.97
C TYR A 131 -2.40 3.07 17.51
N GLY A 132 -2.89 3.33 18.72
CA GLY A 132 -4.04 2.61 19.29
C GLY A 132 -5.33 2.85 18.51
N ILE A 133 -5.59 4.10 18.11
CA ILE A 133 -6.80 4.48 17.38
C ILE A 133 -6.80 3.97 15.95
N ILE A 134 -5.65 3.93 15.26
CA ILE A 134 -5.55 3.44 13.88
C ILE A 134 -5.57 1.90 13.78
N LEU A 135 -5.21 1.20 14.86
CA LEU A 135 -5.04 -0.26 14.87
C LEU A 135 -6.25 -1.04 14.36
N PRO A 136 -7.52 -0.72 14.71
CA PRO A 136 -8.69 -1.38 14.15
C PRO A 136 -8.76 -1.29 12.62
N ALA A 137 -8.46 -0.12 12.05
CA ALA A 137 -8.49 0.09 10.61
C ALA A 137 -7.38 -0.71 9.91
N VAL A 138 -6.17 -0.74 10.49
CA VAL A 138 -5.04 -1.54 9.97
C VAL A 138 -5.37 -3.02 9.99
N VAL A 139 -5.87 -3.55 11.11
CA VAL A 139 -6.24 -4.96 11.26
C VAL A 139 -7.38 -5.34 10.30
N ALA A 140 -8.43 -4.52 10.20
CA ALA A 140 -9.53 -4.79 9.29
C ALA A 140 -9.07 -4.84 7.82
N THR A 141 -8.17 -3.94 7.43
CA THR A 141 -7.61 -3.89 6.07
C THR A 141 -6.73 -5.10 5.79
N ALA A 142 -5.83 -5.44 6.72
CA ALA A 142 -4.95 -6.61 6.63
C ALA A 142 -5.75 -7.91 6.54
N LEU A 143 -6.80 -8.07 7.34
CA LEU A 143 -7.68 -9.25 7.29
C LEU A 143 -8.48 -9.31 6.00
N SER A 144 -8.94 -8.19 5.45
CA SER A 144 -9.67 -8.16 4.18
C SER A 144 -8.80 -8.62 3.00
N ILE A 145 -7.59 -8.07 2.91
CA ILE A 145 -6.62 -8.43 1.85
C ILE A 145 -6.13 -9.86 2.05
N GLY A 146 -5.76 -10.23 3.28
CA GLY A 146 -5.33 -11.58 3.65
C GLY A 146 -6.40 -12.63 3.36
N HIS A 147 -7.67 -12.35 3.67
CA HIS A 147 -8.78 -13.25 3.35
C HIS A 147 -8.90 -13.49 1.84
N THR A 148 -8.77 -12.43 1.04
CA THR A 148 -8.83 -12.53 -0.42
C THR A 148 -7.69 -13.39 -0.97
N GLY A 149 -6.46 -13.19 -0.47
CA GLY A 149 -5.30 -14.01 -0.83
C GLY A 149 -5.45 -15.47 -0.43
N CYS A 150 -5.81 -15.75 0.83
CA CYS A 150 -6.02 -17.10 1.34
C CYS A 150 -7.11 -17.84 0.55
N LYS A 151 -8.23 -17.17 0.23
CA LYS A 151 -9.32 -17.74 -0.55
C LYS A 151 -8.85 -18.11 -1.96
N TYR A 152 -8.04 -17.27 -2.60
CA TYR A 152 -7.49 -17.56 -3.92
C TYR A 152 -6.59 -18.81 -3.91
N VAL A 153 -5.67 -18.90 -2.94
CA VAL A 153 -4.79 -20.08 -2.76
C VAL A 153 -5.63 -21.34 -2.50
N TYR A 154 -6.61 -21.25 -1.61
CA TYR A 154 -7.50 -22.35 -1.26
C TYR A 154 -8.29 -22.88 -2.48
N VAL A 155 -8.94 -21.99 -3.23
CA VAL A 155 -9.73 -22.38 -4.43
C VAL A 155 -8.81 -23.00 -5.48
N THR A 156 -7.61 -22.44 -5.66
CA THR A 156 -6.63 -22.97 -6.62
C THR A 156 -6.15 -24.37 -6.22
N ALA A 157 -5.83 -24.58 -4.94
CA ALA A 157 -5.44 -25.88 -4.41
C ALA A 157 -6.57 -26.93 -4.56
N MET A 158 -7.81 -26.55 -4.24
CA MET A 158 -8.99 -27.42 -4.41
C MET A 158 -9.24 -27.77 -5.88
N ARG A 159 -9.00 -26.82 -6.80
CA ARG A 159 -9.07 -27.07 -8.25
C ARG A 159 -8.01 -28.05 -8.72
N GLN A 160 -6.76 -27.90 -8.25
CA GLN A 160 -5.67 -28.81 -8.57
C GLN A 160 -5.96 -30.24 -8.07
N MET A 161 -6.60 -30.36 -6.92
CA MET A 161 -7.04 -31.64 -6.35
C MET A 161 -8.34 -32.20 -6.97
N ARG A 162 -8.88 -31.56 -8.02
CA ARG A 162 -10.17 -31.88 -8.67
C ARG A 162 -11.35 -31.98 -7.70
N ALA A 163 -11.29 -31.25 -6.58
CA ALA A 163 -12.25 -31.28 -5.49
C ALA A 163 -13.06 -29.98 -5.40
N THR A 164 -13.27 -29.29 -6.52
CA THR A 164 -14.00 -28.01 -6.58
C THR A 164 -15.44 -28.11 -6.08
N HIS A 165 -16.08 -29.28 -6.19
CA HIS A 165 -17.41 -29.52 -5.64
C HIS A 165 -17.44 -29.51 -4.10
N GLN A 166 -16.31 -29.77 -3.44
CA GLN A 166 -16.18 -29.85 -1.97
C GLN A 166 -15.74 -28.54 -1.33
N VAL A 167 -15.65 -27.45 -2.11
CA VAL A 167 -15.15 -26.14 -1.66
C VAL A 167 -16.03 -25.53 -0.56
N THR A 168 -17.32 -25.89 -0.53
CA THR A 168 -18.27 -25.46 0.49
C THR A 168 -18.66 -26.58 1.45
N ASP A 169 -18.14 -27.79 1.25
CA ASP A 169 -18.49 -28.94 2.07
C ASP A 169 -17.71 -28.92 3.38
N ASN A 170 -18.36 -29.35 4.45
CA ASN A 170 -17.74 -29.60 5.76
C ASN A 170 -16.92 -30.91 5.75
N SER A 171 -16.08 -31.09 4.73
CA SER A 171 -15.17 -32.22 4.60
C SER A 171 -13.84 -31.93 5.29
N ILE A 172 -13.21 -32.97 5.86
CA ILE A 172 -11.85 -32.89 6.43
C ILE A 172 -10.88 -32.31 5.39
N LYS A 173 -11.03 -32.69 4.11
CA LYS A 173 -10.18 -32.19 3.02
C LYS A 173 -10.31 -30.68 2.84
N SER A 174 -11.54 -30.17 2.90
CA SER A 174 -11.85 -28.73 2.79
C SER A 174 -11.24 -27.96 3.95
N TRP A 175 -11.47 -28.44 5.19
CA TRP A 175 -10.94 -27.81 6.40
C TRP A 175 -9.41 -27.83 6.48
N VAL A 176 -8.77 -28.96 6.19
CA VAL A 176 -7.30 -29.08 6.19
C VAL A 176 -6.69 -28.15 5.15
N THR A 177 -7.23 -28.13 3.92
CA THR A 177 -6.73 -27.25 2.86
C THR A 177 -6.90 -25.78 3.22
N TRP A 178 -8.02 -25.42 3.84
CA TRP A 178 -8.27 -24.06 4.31
C TRP A 178 -7.29 -23.65 5.41
N ILE A 179 -7.14 -24.45 6.46
CA ILE A 179 -6.22 -24.17 7.57
C ILE A 179 -4.78 -24.07 7.08
N LEU A 180 -4.32 -24.99 6.22
CA LEU A 180 -2.98 -24.93 5.64
C LEU A 180 -2.78 -23.68 4.79
N SER A 181 -3.77 -23.28 3.99
CA SER A 181 -3.69 -22.07 3.17
C SER A 181 -3.59 -20.81 4.04
N VAL A 182 -4.41 -20.71 5.10
CA VAL A 182 -4.41 -19.56 6.01
C VAL A 182 -3.12 -19.51 6.82
N THR A 183 -2.73 -20.61 7.45
CA THR A 183 -1.51 -20.69 8.26
C THR A 183 -0.28 -20.42 7.41
N GLY A 184 -0.16 -21.07 6.25
CA GLY A 184 0.97 -20.87 5.34
C GLY A 184 1.10 -19.41 4.87
N PHE A 185 -0.03 -18.78 4.53
CA PHE A 185 -0.05 -17.37 4.14
C PHE A 185 0.44 -16.45 5.27
N TRP A 186 -0.12 -16.57 6.48
CA TRP A 186 0.27 -15.70 7.59
C TRP A 186 1.68 -15.96 8.11
N VAL A 187 2.16 -17.21 8.05
CA VAL A 187 3.57 -17.53 8.35
C VAL A 187 4.50 -16.84 7.35
N LEU A 188 4.17 -16.86 6.05
CA LEU A 188 4.96 -16.16 5.04
C LEU A 188 5.00 -14.65 5.30
N ILE A 189 3.85 -14.03 5.57
CA ILE A 189 3.77 -12.60 5.90
C ILE A 189 4.58 -12.29 7.17
N PHE A 190 4.48 -13.12 8.20
CA PHE A 190 5.26 -12.97 9.43
C PHE A 190 6.77 -13.00 9.15
N VAL A 191 7.24 -13.94 8.32
CA VAL A 191 8.66 -14.01 7.94
C VAL A 191 9.07 -12.74 7.18
N ILE A 192 8.31 -12.30 6.18
CA ILE A 192 8.63 -11.11 5.38
C ILE A 192 8.73 -9.86 6.27
N SER A 193 7.77 -9.66 7.17
CA SER A 193 7.75 -8.51 8.08
C SER A 193 8.93 -8.46 9.05
N ASN A 194 9.50 -9.62 9.44
CA ASN A 194 10.67 -9.68 10.32
C ASN A 194 12.00 -9.62 9.56
N VAL A 195 12.01 -9.97 8.28
CA VAL A 195 13.22 -9.94 7.43
C VAL A 195 13.53 -8.52 6.96
N ILE A 196 12.51 -7.71 6.67
CA ILE A 196 12.67 -6.31 6.25
C ILE A 196 12.05 -5.43 7.34
N PRO A 197 12.74 -5.16 8.45
CA PRO A 197 12.13 -4.50 9.61
C PRO A 197 12.10 -2.97 9.46
N ILE A 198 12.00 -2.46 8.22
CA ILE A 198 11.96 -1.04 7.85
C ILE A 198 10.72 -0.83 7.00
N PHE A 199 9.80 -0.01 7.50
CA PHE A 199 8.46 0.15 6.92
C PHE A 199 8.52 0.66 5.48
N ASP A 200 9.24 1.76 5.25
CA ASP A 200 9.36 2.38 3.91
C ASP A 200 10.03 1.47 2.88
N SER A 201 10.94 0.60 3.33
CA SER A 201 11.57 -0.40 2.46
C SER A 201 10.56 -1.46 2.03
N ILE A 202 9.74 -1.99 2.95
CA ILE A 202 8.66 -2.93 2.59
C ILE A 202 7.69 -2.28 1.59
N LEU A 203 7.29 -1.03 1.83
CA LEU A 203 6.39 -0.30 0.93
C LEU A 203 6.99 -0.16 -0.47
N SER A 204 8.24 0.30 -0.55
CA SER A 204 8.91 0.57 -1.82
C SER A 204 9.19 -0.72 -2.61
N ILE A 205 9.61 -1.80 -1.95
CA ILE A 205 9.83 -3.10 -2.59
C ILE A 205 8.51 -3.71 -3.08
N THR A 206 7.45 -3.65 -2.27
CA THR A 206 6.12 -4.16 -2.67
C THR A 206 5.57 -3.35 -3.84
N ALA A 207 5.73 -2.03 -3.80
CA ALA A 207 5.36 -1.13 -4.88
C ALA A 207 6.21 -1.34 -6.13
N ALA A 208 7.48 -1.66 -6.05
CA ALA A 208 8.27 -1.93 -7.26
C ALA A 208 7.86 -3.26 -7.91
N THR A 209 7.59 -4.27 -7.08
CA THR A 209 7.39 -5.65 -7.57
C THR A 209 6.00 -5.90 -8.14
N THR A 210 4.94 -5.52 -7.42
CA THR A 210 3.58 -6.03 -7.71
C THR A 210 2.56 -4.94 -8.03
N ILE A 211 2.59 -3.80 -7.34
CA ILE A 211 1.53 -2.79 -7.45
C ILE A 211 1.36 -2.23 -8.88
N PRO A 212 2.42 -1.80 -9.60
CA PRO A 212 2.34 -1.30 -10.97
C PRO A 212 1.67 -2.27 -11.94
N TRP A 213 1.88 -3.57 -11.78
CA TRP A 213 1.24 -4.59 -12.60
C TRP A 213 -0.27 -4.64 -12.37
N PHE A 214 -0.70 -4.60 -11.11
CA PHE A 214 -2.11 -4.66 -10.76
C PHE A 214 -2.86 -3.34 -10.96
N THR A 215 -2.17 -2.19 -10.89
CA THR A 215 -2.81 -0.88 -11.05
C THR A 215 -2.95 -0.50 -12.52
N TYR A 216 -1.92 -0.70 -13.35
CA TYR A 216 -1.95 -0.26 -14.75
C TYR A 216 -1.37 -1.26 -15.78
N GLY A 217 -0.43 -2.12 -15.39
CA GLY A 217 0.19 -3.07 -16.32
C GLY A 217 -0.81 -4.05 -16.96
N PHE A 218 -1.55 -4.81 -16.14
CA PHE A 218 -2.53 -5.78 -16.64
C PHE A 218 -3.70 -5.12 -17.37
N ALA A 219 -4.20 -3.99 -16.85
CA ALA A 219 -5.27 -3.23 -17.49
C ALA A 219 -4.87 -2.79 -18.92
N ALA A 220 -3.63 -2.33 -19.09
CA ALA A 220 -3.10 -1.93 -20.39
C ALA A 220 -2.97 -3.12 -21.36
N ILE A 221 -2.47 -4.27 -20.87
CA ILE A 221 -2.38 -5.49 -21.68
C ILE A 221 -3.76 -5.97 -22.12
N PHE A 222 -4.75 -5.98 -21.22
CA PHE A 222 -6.11 -6.39 -21.54
C PHE A 222 -6.76 -5.46 -22.57
N TRP A 223 -6.53 -4.15 -22.47
CA TRP A 223 -7.03 -3.19 -23.45
C TRP A 223 -6.43 -3.42 -24.84
N LEU A 224 -5.12 -3.66 -24.94
CA LEU A 224 -4.43 -3.96 -26.19
C LEU A 224 -4.86 -5.31 -26.78
N HIS A 225 -5.15 -6.30 -25.93
CA HIS A 225 -5.68 -7.58 -26.39
C HIS A 225 -7.09 -7.43 -26.98
N LEU A 226 -7.98 -6.69 -26.28
CA LEU A 226 -9.36 -6.49 -26.71
C LEU A 226 -9.48 -5.66 -28.00
N ASN A 227 -8.56 -4.71 -28.23
CA ASN A 227 -8.55 -3.85 -29.41
C ASN A 227 -7.61 -4.33 -30.52
N LYS A 228 -7.22 -5.60 -30.51
CA LYS A 228 -6.31 -6.17 -31.51
C LYS A 228 -6.84 -6.00 -32.93
N GLY A 229 -6.05 -5.37 -33.80
CA GLY A 229 -6.42 -5.05 -35.19
C GLY A 229 -7.15 -3.70 -35.38
N LEU A 230 -7.46 -2.98 -34.30
CA LEU A 230 -8.14 -1.67 -34.35
C LEU A 230 -7.33 -0.54 -33.68
N TYR A 231 -6.04 -0.77 -33.42
CA TYR A 231 -5.18 0.15 -32.65
C TYR A 231 -5.17 1.59 -33.18
N PHE A 232 -5.13 1.75 -34.50
CA PHE A 232 -5.06 3.05 -35.15
C PHE A 232 -6.26 3.31 -36.06
N SER A 233 -7.40 2.65 -35.81
CA SER A 233 -8.60 2.86 -36.62
C SER A 233 -9.18 4.27 -36.50
N THR A 234 -8.87 4.97 -35.41
CA THR A 234 -9.31 6.33 -35.12
C THR A 234 -8.22 7.03 -34.31
N TRP A 235 -8.08 8.35 -34.44
CA TRP A 235 -7.14 9.15 -33.64
C TRP A 235 -7.26 8.87 -32.13
N GLN A 236 -8.49 8.78 -31.59
CA GLN A 236 -8.73 8.44 -30.19
C GLN A 236 -8.18 7.06 -29.80
N LYS A 237 -8.33 6.05 -30.66
CA LYS A 237 -7.77 4.72 -30.42
C LYS A 237 -6.25 4.71 -30.55
N GLY A 238 -5.69 5.50 -31.46
CA GLY A 238 -4.25 5.70 -31.57
C GLY A 238 -3.66 6.28 -30.29
N LEU A 239 -4.28 7.34 -29.76
CA LEU A 239 -3.90 7.96 -28.48
C LEU A 239 -3.99 6.95 -27.32
N LEU A 240 -5.09 6.20 -27.23
CA LEU A 240 -5.25 5.17 -26.19
C LEU A 240 -4.23 4.03 -26.34
N THR A 241 -3.88 3.64 -27.56
CA THR A 241 -2.85 2.61 -27.80
C THR A 241 -1.50 3.09 -27.29
N VAL A 242 -1.09 4.32 -27.66
CA VAL A 242 0.16 4.91 -27.16
C VAL A 242 0.15 5.01 -25.65
N GLY A 243 -0.96 5.49 -25.06
CA GLY A 243 -1.13 5.57 -23.61
C GLY A 243 -0.93 4.21 -22.93
N ASN A 244 -1.59 3.15 -23.41
CA ASN A 244 -1.45 1.81 -22.83
C ASN A 244 -0.03 1.23 -23.00
N VAL A 245 0.65 1.49 -24.12
CA VAL A 245 2.06 1.09 -24.30
C VAL A 245 2.97 1.83 -23.32
N VAL A 246 2.75 3.13 -23.11
CA VAL A 246 3.49 3.92 -22.11
C VAL A 246 3.23 3.39 -20.70
N MET A 247 1.99 3.04 -20.34
CA MET A 247 1.69 2.45 -19.03
C MET A 247 2.46 1.13 -18.81
N ILE A 248 2.56 0.27 -19.83
CA ILE A 248 3.37 -0.97 -19.75
C ILE A 248 4.85 -0.65 -19.57
N ALA A 249 5.38 0.32 -20.32
CA ALA A 249 6.77 0.75 -20.18
C ALA A 249 7.06 1.31 -18.78
N LEU A 250 6.13 2.11 -18.24
CA LEU A 250 6.21 2.62 -16.86
C LEU A 250 6.15 1.49 -15.83
N THR A 251 5.26 0.51 -16.00
CA THR A 251 5.23 -0.69 -15.15
C THR A 251 6.58 -1.41 -15.14
N LEU A 252 7.17 -1.64 -16.31
CA LEU A 252 8.47 -2.31 -16.42
C LEU A 252 9.60 -1.46 -15.82
N PHE A 253 9.57 -0.15 -16.03
CA PHE A 253 10.53 0.78 -15.44
C PHE A 253 10.44 0.78 -13.91
N MET A 254 9.24 0.85 -13.34
CA MET A 254 9.05 0.79 -11.88
C MET A 254 9.47 -0.56 -11.31
N ASN A 255 9.30 -1.64 -12.06
CA ASN A 255 9.76 -2.97 -11.65
C ASN A 255 11.29 -3.10 -11.68
N ALA A 256 11.95 -2.61 -12.73
CA ALA A 256 13.40 -2.72 -12.85
C ALA A 256 14.11 -1.63 -12.05
N GLY A 257 13.91 -0.37 -12.43
CA GLY A 257 14.54 0.78 -11.79
C GLY A 257 14.06 0.98 -10.36
N GLY A 258 12.77 0.82 -10.11
CA GLY A 258 12.22 0.98 -8.76
C GLY A 258 12.68 -0.11 -7.80
N LEU A 259 12.81 -1.37 -8.26
CA LEU A 259 13.32 -2.43 -7.41
C LEU A 259 14.81 -2.24 -7.10
N TRP A 260 15.59 -1.80 -8.09
CA TRP A 260 16.99 -1.40 -7.86
C TRP A 260 17.09 -0.27 -6.83
N ALA A 261 16.26 0.77 -6.94
CA ALA A 261 16.27 1.89 -6.00
C ALA A 261 15.88 1.45 -4.58
N ALA A 262 14.86 0.61 -4.43
CA ALA A 262 14.39 0.15 -3.13
C ALA A 262 15.39 -0.82 -2.47
N ILE A 263 15.98 -1.74 -3.23
CA ILE A 263 16.97 -2.69 -2.70
C ILE A 263 18.26 -1.99 -2.31
N THR A 264 18.76 -1.07 -3.13
CA THR A 264 20.00 -0.35 -2.81
C THR A 264 19.84 0.59 -1.62
N GLU A 265 18.68 1.24 -1.45
CA GLU A 265 18.37 2.00 -0.23
C GLU A 265 18.39 1.07 1.00
N LEU A 266 17.74 -0.09 0.91
CA LEU A 266 17.73 -1.07 2.01
C LEU A 266 19.14 -1.58 2.36
N LEU A 267 19.97 -1.89 1.36
CA LEU A 267 21.34 -2.34 1.57
C LEU A 267 22.22 -1.26 2.20
N ASP A 268 22.05 0.00 1.79
CA ASP A 268 22.79 1.13 2.37
C ASP A 268 22.38 1.37 3.82
N LEU A 269 21.10 1.23 4.16
CA LEU A 269 20.62 1.32 5.55
C LEU A 269 21.27 0.24 6.42
N PHE A 270 21.33 -1.01 5.94
CA PHE A 270 22.01 -2.09 6.67
C PHE A 270 23.54 -1.95 6.72
N ALA A 271 24.17 -1.43 5.66
CA ALA A 271 25.63 -1.27 5.60
C ALA A 271 26.11 -0.12 6.48
N ASN A 272 25.37 0.98 6.53
CA ASN A 272 25.68 2.16 7.34
C ASN A 272 25.19 2.02 8.79
N ASN A 273 25.27 0.80 9.34
CA ASN A 273 24.72 0.30 10.62
C ASN A 273 25.16 1.03 11.91
N LYS A 274 25.62 2.29 11.81
CA LYS A 274 25.92 3.20 12.91
C LYS A 274 24.68 3.55 13.75
N ASP A 275 23.47 3.37 13.20
CA ASP A 275 22.23 3.81 13.83
C ASP A 275 21.44 2.70 14.55
N GLY A 276 22.01 1.49 14.67
CA GLY A 276 21.44 0.45 15.54
C GLY A 276 20.16 -0.21 15.01
N ILE A 277 20.01 -0.34 13.69
CA ILE A 277 18.94 -1.13 13.07
C ILE A 277 19.03 -2.54 13.66
N GLY A 278 18.01 -2.90 14.43
CA GLY A 278 17.93 -4.24 14.95
C GLY A 278 17.84 -5.19 13.75
N GLY A 279 18.79 -6.11 13.62
CA GLY A 279 18.86 -7.03 12.48
C GLY A 279 17.60 -7.87 12.27
N VAL A 280 17.66 -8.79 11.31
CA VAL A 280 16.56 -9.71 10.99
C VAL A 280 16.13 -10.46 12.27
N PHE A 281 14.82 -10.43 12.59
CA PHE A 281 14.23 -10.95 13.85
C PHE A 281 14.70 -10.28 15.15
N SER A 282 15.13 -9.03 15.10
CA SER A 282 15.39 -8.26 16.33
C SER A 282 14.12 -7.66 16.94
N CYS A 283 14.15 -7.41 18.25
CA CYS A 283 13.11 -6.67 18.96
C CYS A 283 13.39 -5.15 19.03
N GLY A 284 14.19 -4.60 18.11
CA GLY A 284 14.58 -3.18 18.10
C GLY A 284 13.48 -2.25 17.57
N ASP A 285 13.48 -0.98 18.00
CA ASP A 285 12.65 0.05 17.40
C ASP A 285 13.35 0.60 16.15
N ASN A 286 12.77 0.34 14.98
CA ASN A 286 13.27 0.80 13.69
C ASN A 286 12.38 1.88 13.07
N SER A 287 11.46 2.49 13.82
CA SER A 287 10.50 3.48 13.30
C SER A 287 11.08 4.85 12.96
N ILE A 288 12.40 5.00 13.10
CA ILE A 288 13.16 6.20 12.78
C ILE A 288 13.68 6.16 11.33
N PHE A 289 13.71 4.99 10.69
CA PHE A 289 14.36 4.72 9.40
C PHE A 289 13.39 4.50 8.23
#